data_AF-A0A535U522-F1
#
_entry.id   AF-A0A535U522-F1
#
_cell.length_a   1.000
_cell.length_b   1.000
_cell.length_c   1.000
_cell.angle_alpha   90.00
_cell.angle_beta   90.00
_cell.angle_gamma   90.00
#
_symmetry.space_group_name_H-M   'P 1'
#
loop_
_entity.id
_entity.type
_entity.pdbx_description
1 polymer ?
#
loop_
_entity_poly.entity_id
_entity_poly.type
_entity_poly.pdbx_seq_one_letter_code
_entity_poly.pdbx_strand_id
1 'polypeptide(L)'
;MKLRPVLRSAIARLMALALLPASIAGITAVSASASKAATTTGGCQLSGPVKHVIYLVFDNTHYLRDAPGVQSDLEQMPHLLNFLTSNGTLMTNDHTILISHTA
;
A
#
# COMPACT_ATOMS: atom_id res chain seq x y z
N MET A 1 -66.50 5.29 -30.97
CA MET A 1 -65.62 5.47 -32.16
C MET A 1 -64.20 5.11 -31.76
N LYS A 2 -63.63 4.06 -32.37
CA LYS A 2 -62.27 3.57 -32.11
C LYS A 2 -61.25 4.45 -32.85
N LEU A 3 -60.40 5.17 -32.13
CA LEU A 3 -59.31 5.96 -32.72
C LEU A 3 -58.19 4.98 -33.16
N ARG A 4 -57.83 5.03 -34.45
CA ARG A 4 -56.99 4.03 -35.13
C ARG A 4 -55.51 4.11 -34.70
N PRO A 5 -54.80 2.97 -34.53
CA PRO A 5 -53.45 2.90 -33.97
C PRO A 5 -52.32 3.27 -34.94
N VAL A 6 -52.65 3.76 -36.13
CA VAL A 6 -51.69 4.02 -37.21
C VAL A 6 -50.92 5.34 -37.02
N LEU A 7 -51.40 6.26 -36.17
CA LEU A 7 -50.77 7.58 -35.98
C LEU A 7 -49.59 7.56 -34.96
N ARG A 8 -49.44 6.50 -34.15
CA ARG A 8 -48.36 6.41 -33.15
C ARG A 8 -47.03 5.88 -33.70
N SER A 9 -47.03 5.28 -34.90
CA SER A 9 -45.82 4.65 -35.47
C SER A 9 -45.00 5.57 -36.38
N ALA A 10 -45.47 6.79 -36.69
CA ALA A 10 -44.79 7.70 -37.59
C ALA A 10 -43.74 8.60 -36.89
N ILE A 11 -43.85 8.79 -35.58
CA ILE A 11 -42.94 9.67 -34.81
C ILE A 11 -41.66 8.91 -34.39
N ALA A 12 -41.71 7.58 -34.27
CA ALA A 12 -40.57 6.75 -33.87
C ALA A 12 -39.54 6.47 -34.99
N ARG A 13 -39.83 6.85 -36.25
CA ARG A 13 -38.92 6.61 -37.40
C ARG A 13 -38.24 7.87 -37.96
N LEU A 14 -38.48 9.04 -37.37
CA LEU A 14 -37.85 10.30 -37.77
C LEU A 14 -36.73 10.78 -36.83
N MET A 15 -36.39 9.98 -35.81
CA MET A 15 -35.26 10.22 -34.90
C MET A 15 -34.10 9.23 -35.15
N ALA A 16 -33.87 8.83 -36.39
CA ALA A 16 -32.82 7.87 -36.77
C ALA A 16 -31.82 8.44 -37.80
N LEU A 17 -31.73 9.78 -37.94
CA LEU A 17 -30.87 10.37 -38.98
C LEU A 17 -30.20 11.69 -38.57
N ALA A 18 -29.68 11.77 -37.35
CA ALA A 18 -28.76 12.85 -37.01
C ALA A 18 -27.70 12.36 -36.03
N LEU A 19 -26.46 12.78 -36.30
CA LEU A 19 -25.25 12.66 -35.48
C LEU A 19 -24.43 11.38 -35.65
N LEU A 20 -23.79 11.29 -36.82
CA LEU A 20 -22.40 10.81 -36.88
C LEU A 20 -21.47 11.97 -36.48
N PRO A 21 -20.62 11.81 -35.45
CA PRO A 21 -19.35 12.50 -35.38
C PRO A 21 -18.24 11.51 -35.76
N ALA A 22 -17.62 11.78 -36.91
CA ALA A 22 -16.29 11.31 -37.24
C ALA A 22 -15.27 11.91 -36.26
N SER A 23 -14.48 11.08 -35.58
CA SER A 23 -13.07 11.34 -35.19
C SER A 23 -12.58 10.32 -34.14
N ILE A 24 -12.25 9.11 -34.57
CA ILE A 24 -11.37 8.21 -33.80
C ILE A 24 -9.95 8.43 -34.35
N ALA A 25 -9.39 9.61 -34.08
CA ALA A 25 -7.99 9.94 -34.34
C ALA A 25 -7.39 10.40 -33.02
N GLY A 26 -7.15 9.43 -32.14
CA GLY A 26 -6.67 9.68 -30.79
C GLY A 26 -6.28 8.37 -30.13
N ILE A 27 -5.49 7.55 -30.82
CA ILE A 27 -4.75 6.46 -30.17
C ILE A 27 -3.66 7.16 -29.37
N THR A 28 -3.99 7.47 -28.12
CA THR A 28 -3.10 7.98 -27.11
C THR A 28 -1.89 7.06 -27.02
N ALA A 29 -0.71 7.66 -27.17
CA ALA A 29 0.56 6.99 -26.97
C ALA A 29 0.55 6.32 -25.59
N VAL A 30 0.48 4.99 -25.56
CA VAL A 30 0.75 4.21 -24.35
C VAL A 30 2.21 4.42 -24.02
N SER A 31 2.50 5.28 -23.06
CA SER A 31 3.82 5.38 -22.45
C SER A 31 4.20 3.99 -21.94
N ALA A 32 5.12 3.32 -22.64
CA ALA A 32 5.82 2.18 -22.10
C ALA A 32 6.59 2.66 -20.87
N SER A 33 5.98 2.51 -19.70
CA SER A 33 6.70 2.60 -18.43
C SER A 33 7.69 1.45 -18.45
N ALA A 34 8.93 1.72 -18.83
CA ALA A 34 10.02 0.79 -18.67
C ALA A 34 10.08 0.43 -17.19
N SER A 35 9.67 -0.79 -16.84
CA SER A 35 9.85 -1.34 -15.50
C SER A 35 11.34 -1.29 -15.21
N LYS A 36 11.77 -0.30 -14.43
CA LYS A 36 13.14 -0.20 -13.95
C LYS A 36 13.43 -1.52 -13.24
N ALA A 37 14.38 -2.29 -13.77
CA ALA A 37 14.79 -3.54 -13.17
C ALA A 37 15.10 -3.28 -11.70
N ALA A 38 14.36 -3.96 -10.82
CA ALA A 38 14.56 -3.84 -9.39
C ALA A 38 16.01 -4.19 -9.10
N THR A 39 16.77 -3.22 -8.58
CA THR A 39 18.13 -3.46 -8.11
C THR A 39 18.04 -4.55 -7.07
N THR A 40 18.61 -5.72 -7.35
CA THR A 40 18.72 -6.81 -6.38
C THR A 40 19.71 -6.38 -5.32
N THR A 41 19.25 -5.59 -4.35
CA THR A 41 19.87 -5.51 -3.03
C THR A 41 19.94 -6.93 -2.50
N GLY A 42 21.13 -7.40 -2.11
CA GLY A 42 21.44 -8.82 -1.82
C GLY A 42 20.72 -9.46 -0.62
N GLY A 43 19.49 -9.05 -0.30
CA GLY A 43 18.64 -9.63 0.73
C GLY A 43 17.39 -10.28 0.13
N CYS A 44 16.79 -11.21 0.89
CA CYS A 44 15.51 -11.84 0.55
C CYS A 44 14.44 -10.75 0.34
N GLN A 45 13.82 -10.68 -0.83
CA GLN A 45 12.73 -9.74 -1.07
C GLN A 45 11.45 -10.24 -0.41
N LEU A 46 10.76 -9.36 0.32
CA LEU A 46 9.43 -9.60 0.90
C LEU A 46 8.29 -9.66 -0.16
N SER A 47 8.63 -9.80 -1.44
CA SER A 47 7.69 -9.79 -2.59
C SER A 47 7.04 -11.16 -2.87
N GLY A 48 7.39 -12.19 -2.09
CA GLY A 48 6.81 -13.53 -2.17
C GLY A 48 6.07 -13.94 -0.88
N PRO A 49 5.54 -15.18 -0.82
CA PRO A 49 4.85 -15.67 0.37
C PRO A 49 5.82 -15.81 1.55
N VAL A 50 5.52 -15.13 2.66
CA VAL A 50 6.23 -15.30 3.95
C VAL A 50 6.05 -16.74 4.44
N LYS A 51 7.17 -17.45 4.67
CA LYS A 51 7.16 -18.86 5.09
C LYS A 51 7.19 -19.02 6.62
N HIS A 52 7.89 -18.13 7.30
CA HIS A 52 8.07 -18.17 8.75
C HIS A 52 7.94 -16.76 9.31
N VAL A 53 7.22 -16.64 10.42
CA VAL A 53 7.18 -15.43 11.25
C VAL A 53 7.78 -15.80 12.58
N ILE A 54 8.86 -15.11 12.96
CA ILE A 54 9.50 -15.24 14.26
C ILE A 54 9.13 -14.00 15.05
N TYR A 55 8.51 -14.19 16.21
CA TYR A 55 8.14 -13.10 17.12
C TYR A 55 8.92 -13.26 18.42
N LEU A 56 9.79 -12.29 18.70
CA LEU A 56 10.63 -12.25 19.89
C LEU A 56 10.17 -11.06 20.74
N VAL A 57 9.98 -11.30 22.03
CA VAL A 57 9.67 -10.26 23.02
C VAL A 57 10.83 -10.20 23.99
N PHE A 58 11.44 -9.03 24.10
CA PHE A 58 12.39 -8.73 25.16
C PHE A 58 11.62 -8.00 26.25
N ASP A 59 11.58 -8.61 27.43
CA ASP A 59 10.83 -8.05 28.54
C ASP A 59 11.49 -6.76 29.04
N ASN A 60 10.67 -5.76 29.36
CA ASN A 60 11.08 -4.50 29.97
C ASN A 60 12.27 -3.79 29.28
N THR A 61 12.30 -3.80 27.94
CA THR A 61 13.37 -3.20 27.14
C THR A 61 12.99 -1.82 26.63
N HIS A 62 13.82 -0.81 26.92
CA HIS A 62 13.60 0.58 26.56
C HIS A 62 14.57 1.03 25.46
N TYR A 63 14.02 1.72 24.44
CA TYR A 63 14.84 2.40 23.43
C TYR A 63 15.42 3.72 23.94
N LEU A 64 14.62 4.49 24.68
CA LEU A 64 15.03 5.78 25.24
C LEU A 64 15.82 5.60 26.53
N ARG A 65 16.63 6.60 26.87
CA ARG A 65 17.39 6.63 28.11
C ARG A 65 16.50 7.12 29.24
N ASP A 66 16.40 6.33 30.31
CA ASP A 66 15.67 6.75 31.51
C ASP A 66 16.45 7.75 32.36
N ALA A 67 17.79 7.69 32.31
CA ALA A 67 18.67 8.54 33.10
C ALA A 67 19.78 9.19 32.25
N PRO A 68 20.11 10.48 32.49
CA PRO A 68 21.23 11.13 31.82
C PRO A 68 22.55 10.39 32.06
N GLY A 69 23.32 10.19 30.98
CA GLY A 69 24.61 9.50 31.05
C GLY A 69 24.53 7.97 31.13
N VAL A 70 23.34 7.39 31.33
CA VAL A 70 23.10 5.94 31.24
C VAL A 70 22.63 5.61 29.84
N GLN A 71 23.16 4.53 29.26
CA GLN A 71 22.71 4.02 27.96
C GLN A 71 21.34 3.35 28.11
N SER A 72 20.47 3.45 27.10
CA SER A 72 19.23 2.68 27.08
C SER A 72 19.50 1.18 26.94
N ASP A 73 18.49 0.35 27.19
CA ASP A 73 18.63 -1.11 27.08
C ASP A 73 19.10 -1.50 25.67
N LEU A 74 18.53 -0.89 24.63
CA LEU A 74 18.94 -1.16 23.25
C LEU A 74 20.35 -0.65 22.92
N GLU A 75 20.78 0.49 23.46
CA GLU A 75 22.17 0.96 23.29
C GLU A 75 23.19 0.00 23.94
N GLN A 76 22.79 -0.66 25.04
CA GLN A 76 23.59 -1.69 25.71
C GLN A 76 23.55 -3.05 24.99
N MET A 77 22.67 -3.23 23.99
CA MET A 77 22.56 -4.42 23.14
C MET A 77 23.01 -4.15 21.70
N PRO A 78 24.31 -3.85 21.46
CA PRO A 78 24.77 -3.31 20.18
C PRO A 78 24.51 -4.23 18.99
N HIS A 79 24.55 -5.56 19.17
CA HIS A 79 24.25 -6.49 18.08
C HIS A 79 22.77 -6.43 17.66
N LEU A 80 21.85 -6.29 18.62
CA LEU A 80 20.42 -6.17 18.34
C LEU A 80 20.12 -4.82 17.69
N LEU A 81 20.62 -3.73 18.27
CA LEU A 81 20.41 -2.39 17.73
C LEU A 81 20.96 -2.25 16.30
N ASN A 82 22.16 -2.79 16.03
CA ASN A 82 22.74 -2.78 14.69
C ASN A 82 21.93 -3.62 13.71
N PHE A 83 21.40 -4.78 14.12
CA PHE A 83 20.54 -5.59 13.27
C PHE A 83 19.27 -4.84 12.89
N LEU A 84 18.57 -4.27 13.89
CA LEU A 84 17.31 -3.53 13.68
C LEU A 84 17.49 -2.31 12.78
N THR A 85 18.60 -1.58 12.93
CA THR A 85 18.85 -0.33 12.17
C THR A 85 19.46 -0.56 10.80
N SER A 86 20.23 -1.65 10.60
CA SER A 86 20.92 -1.92 9.33
C SER A 86 20.18 -2.90 8.42
N ASN A 87 19.38 -3.81 8.98
CA ASN A 87 18.69 -4.87 8.25
C ASN A 87 17.17 -4.87 8.44
N GLY A 88 16.64 -3.90 9.19
CA GLY A 88 15.22 -3.85 9.56
C GLY A 88 14.67 -2.43 9.59
N THR A 89 13.59 -2.27 10.34
CA THR A 89 13.00 -0.97 10.65
C THR A 89 12.79 -0.91 12.15
N LEU A 90 13.19 0.20 12.77
CA LEU A 90 13.00 0.45 14.19
C LEU A 90 11.89 1.49 14.37
N MET A 91 10.82 1.11 15.08
CA MET A 91 9.76 2.02 15.50
C MET A 91 9.95 2.31 16.99
N THR A 92 10.06 3.58 17.34
CA THR A 92 10.41 4.03 18.71
C THR A 92 9.27 4.78 19.41
N ASN A 93 8.13 4.92 18.73
CA ASN A 93 6.93 5.59 19.23
C ASN A 93 5.81 4.57 19.52
N ASP A 94 6.18 3.42 20.08
CA ASP A 94 5.22 2.45 20.58
C ASP A 94 4.72 2.85 21.98
N HIS A 95 3.52 2.39 22.33
CA HIS A 95 2.90 2.70 23.61
C HIS A 95 2.26 1.43 24.16
N THR A 96 2.45 1.19 25.45
CA THR A 96 1.77 0.12 26.18
C THR A 96 0.47 0.64 26.81
N ILE A 97 -0.39 -0.28 27.26
CA ILE A 97 -1.58 0.09 28.04
C ILE A 97 -1.18 0.71 29.39
N LEU A 98 -2.05 1.55 29.97
CA LEU A 98 -1.83 2.10 31.31
C LEU A 98 -1.80 0.96 32.34
N ILE A 99 -0.80 0.97 33.21
CA ILE A 99 -0.49 -0.12 34.15
C ILE A 99 -0.12 -1.40 33.39
N SER A 100 0.95 -1.34 32.59
CA SER A 100 1.50 -2.52 31.93
C SER A 100 2.32 -3.34 32.92
N HIS A 101 1.90 -4.58 33.16
CA HIS A 101 2.70 -5.58 33.85
C HIS A 101 3.47 -6.39 32.81
N THR A 102 4.68 -6.80 33.18
CA THR A 102 5.42 -7.79 32.44
C THR A 102 4.77 -9.18 32.63
N ALA A 103 5.01 -10.10 31.69
CA ALA A 103 4.39 -11.42 31.67
C ALA A 103 5.01 -12.40 32.68
#